data_AF-A0A1J5CLE6-F1
#
_entry.id   AF-A0A1J5CLE6-F1
#
_cell.length_a   1.000
_cell.length_b   1.000
_cell.length_c   1.000
_cell.angle_alpha   90.00
_cell.angle_beta   90.00
_cell.angle_gamma   90.00
#
_symmetry.space_group_name_H-M   'P 1'
#
loop_
_entity.id
_entity.type
_entity.pdbx_description
1 polymer ?
#
loop_
_entity_poly.entity_id
_entity_poly.type
_entity_poly.pdbx_seq_one_letter_code
_entity_poly.pdbx_strand_id
1 'polypeptide(L)'
;MFISSAIAQTAPAAAAGGDMQSSLMSMLPLVLMFVVLYFVMIRPQMKKAKEHKSMIEALARGDEVATAGGILGKVTKLGEGFIDLEVANGVEVHLQRSAVVQVLPKGTIK
;
A
#
# COMPACT_ATOMS: atom_id res chain seq x y z
N MET A 1 3.72 26.04 33.85
CA MET A 1 4.16 25.51 32.56
C MET A 1 4.92 24.21 32.82
N PHE A 2 4.28 23.07 32.56
CA PHE A 2 4.87 21.74 32.72
C PHE A 2 5.47 21.29 31.38
N ILE A 3 6.69 21.72 31.12
CA ILE A 3 7.49 21.12 30.05
C ILE A 3 8.18 19.90 30.66
N SER A 4 7.58 18.73 30.43
CA SER A 4 8.21 17.44 30.72
C SER A 4 9.60 17.44 30.10
N SER A 5 10.63 17.32 30.94
CA SER A 5 11.97 16.92 30.51
C SER A 5 11.83 15.61 29.75
N ALA A 6 11.93 15.69 28.42
CA ALA A 6 12.08 14.52 27.59
C ALA A 6 13.41 13.88 27.97
N ILE A 7 13.37 12.79 28.74
CA ILE A 7 14.47 11.84 28.77
C ILE A 7 14.45 11.22 27.38
N ALA A 8 15.17 11.84 26.45
CA ALA A 8 15.75 11.11 25.34
C ALA A 8 16.73 10.15 25.99
N GLN A 9 16.25 8.95 26.30
CA GLN A 9 17.06 7.86 26.79
C GLN A 9 18.07 7.59 25.68
N THR A 10 19.26 8.16 25.83
CA THR A 10 20.37 7.97 24.94
C THR A 10 20.62 6.48 24.88
N ALA A 11 20.37 5.91 23.70
CA ALA A 11 21.01 4.67 23.31
C ALA A 11 22.50 4.78 23.68
N PRO A 12 23.10 3.72 24.26
CA PRO A 12 24.42 3.81 24.87
C PRO A 12 25.39 4.44 23.86
N ALA A 13 25.98 5.55 24.30
CA ALA A 13 27.01 6.27 23.59
C ALA A 13 28.07 5.27 23.14
N ALA A 14 28.30 5.20 21.83
CA ALA A 14 29.40 4.46 21.25
C ALA A 14 30.70 5.03 21.83
N ALA A 15 31.36 4.24 22.67
CA ALA A 15 32.70 4.53 23.15
C ALA A 15 33.65 4.52 21.93
N ALA A 16 34.15 5.70 21.59
CA ALA A 16 35.25 5.86 20.65
C ALA A 16 36.53 5.28 21.27
N GLY A 17 37.01 4.16 20.73
CA GLY A 17 38.29 3.56 21.10
C GLY A 17 38.25 2.03 21.06
N GLY A 18 38.61 1.45 19.92
CA GLY A 18 38.85 0.01 19.80
C GLY A 18 38.71 -0.46 18.35
N ASP A 19 39.78 -1.08 17.84
CA ASP A 19 39.91 -1.99 16.68
C ASP A 19 38.82 -1.96 15.58
N MET A 20 39.24 -1.96 14.30
CA MET A 20 38.33 -2.06 13.13
C MET A 20 37.29 -3.20 13.24
N GLN A 21 37.65 -4.30 13.91
CA GLN A 21 36.77 -5.43 14.24
C GLN A 21 35.63 -5.02 15.19
N SER A 22 35.90 -4.15 16.16
CA SER A 22 34.96 -3.61 17.13
C SER A 22 34.03 -2.56 16.50
N SER A 23 34.53 -1.75 15.57
CA SER A 23 33.69 -0.82 14.77
C SER A 23 32.69 -1.55 13.85
N LEU A 24 33.07 -2.69 13.26
CA LEU A 24 32.14 -3.48 12.46
C LEU A 24 31.08 -4.17 13.35
N MET A 25 31.48 -4.65 14.53
CA MET A 25 30.56 -5.19 15.53
C MET A 25 29.63 -4.12 16.13
N SER A 26 30.06 -2.87 16.26
CA SER A 26 29.22 -1.77 16.77
C SER A 26 28.26 -1.18 15.72
N MET A 27 28.55 -1.37 14.42
CA MET A 27 27.62 -1.08 13.31
C MET A 27 26.61 -2.19 13.06
N LEU A 28 26.85 -3.40 13.57
CA LEU A 28 25.97 -4.56 13.39
C LEU A 28 24.54 -4.31 13.89
N PRO A 29 24.29 -3.72 15.08
CA PRO A 29 22.93 -3.41 15.54
C PRO A 29 22.21 -2.39 14.63
N LEU A 30 22.96 -1.41 14.10
CA LEU A 30 22.41 -0.38 13.21
C LEU A 30 21.98 -0.98 11.87
N VAL A 31 22.84 -1.80 11.26
CA VAL A 31 22.54 -2.50 9.99
C VAL A 31 21.38 -3.48 10.18
N LEU A 32 21.37 -4.24 11.28
CA LEU A 32 20.31 -5.21 11.59
C LEU A 32 18.96 -4.51 11.76
N MET A 33 18.91 -3.34 12.40
CA MET A 33 17.71 -2.50 12.48
C MET A 33 17.21 -2.06 11.10
N PHE A 34 18.10 -1.57 10.21
CA PHE A 34 17.73 -1.21 8.84
C PHE A 34 17.20 -2.40 8.04
N VAL A 35 17.81 -3.59 8.19
CA VAL A 35 17.35 -4.81 7.51
C VAL A 35 15.94 -5.21 8.00
N VAL A 36 15.67 -5.14 9.30
CA VAL A 36 14.35 -5.46 9.85
C VAL A 36 13.30 -4.46 9.39
N LEU A 37 13.58 -3.16 9.48
CA LEU A 37 12.67 -2.11 9.01
C LEU A 37 12.41 -2.22 7.49
N TYR A 38 13.45 -2.52 6.71
CA TYR A 38 13.33 -2.78 5.27
C TYR A 38 12.40 -3.97 5.00
N PHE A 39 12.64 -5.11 5.65
CA PHE A 39 11.84 -6.32 5.44
C PHE A 39 10.39 -6.15 5.87
N VAL A 40 10.15 -5.43 6.98
CA VAL A 40 8.80 -5.22 7.50
C VAL A 40 8.02 -4.21 6.65
N MET A 41 8.64 -3.18 6.08
CA MET A 41 7.90 -2.14 5.34
C MET A 41 7.89 -2.34 3.82
N ILE A 42 9.03 -2.64 3.20
CA ILE A 42 9.16 -2.66 1.73
C ILE A 42 8.56 -3.92 1.13
N ARG A 43 8.74 -5.08 1.78
CA ARG A 43 8.15 -6.34 1.33
C ARG A 43 6.61 -6.31 1.25
N PRO A 44 5.86 -5.87 2.28
CA PRO A 44 4.40 -5.81 2.16
C PRO A 44 3.92 -4.73 1.19
N GLN A 45 4.65 -3.62 1.02
CA GLN A 45 4.29 -2.60 0.04
C GLN A 45 4.34 -3.13 -1.38
N MET A 46 5.42 -3.83 -1.75
CA MET A 46 5.52 -4.46 -3.08
C MET A 46 4.44 -5.50 -3.32
N LYS A 47 4.07 -6.28 -2.28
CA LYS A 47 2.99 -7.27 -2.37
C LYS A 47 1.64 -6.61 -2.66
N LYS A 48 1.28 -5.57 -1.90
CA LYS A 48 0.02 -4.80 -2.11
C LYS A 48 -0.05 -4.15 -3.49
N ALA A 49 1.05 -3.54 -3.96
CA ALA A 49 1.07 -2.92 -5.28
C ALA A 49 0.91 -3.94 -6.41
N LYS A 50 1.53 -5.12 -6.28
CA LYS A 50 1.39 -6.21 -7.24
C LYS A 50 -0.03 -6.78 -7.24
N GLU A 51 -0.63 -6.98 -6.06
CA GLU A 51 -2.02 -7.42 -5.91
C GLU A 51 -2.99 -6.43 -6.56
N HIS A 52 -2.83 -5.13 -6.30
CA HIS A 52 -3.65 -4.07 -6.90
C HIS A 52 -3.57 -4.08 -8.42
N LYS A 53 -2.34 -4.18 -8.96
CA LYS A 53 -2.14 -4.27 -10.41
C LYS A 53 -2.80 -5.52 -11.01
N SER A 54 -2.64 -6.68 -10.38
CA SER A 54 -3.26 -7.92 -10.85
C SER A 54 -4.79 -7.87 -10.81
N MET A 55 -5.37 -7.20 -9.79
CA MET A 55 -6.81 -7.01 -9.66
C MET A 55 -7.35 -6.10 -10.76
N ILE A 56 -6.65 -5.02 -11.07
CA ILE A 56 -6.98 -4.13 -12.20
C ILE A 56 -6.91 -4.87 -13.54
N GLU A 57 -5.88 -5.71 -13.75
CA GLU A 57 -5.71 -6.51 -14.97
C GLU A 57 -6.79 -7.59 -15.11
N ALA A 58 -7.26 -8.16 -14.01
CA ALA A 58 -8.31 -9.17 -13.99
C ALA A 58 -9.73 -8.63 -14.23
N LEU A 59 -9.92 -7.30 -14.30
CA LEU A 59 -11.22 -6.69 -14.55
C LEU A 59 -11.79 -7.08 -15.93
N ALA A 60 -13.00 -7.63 -15.93
CA ALA A 60 -13.74 -7.98 -17.12
C ALA A 60 -15.05 -7.18 -17.27
N ARG A 61 -15.57 -7.13 -18.50
CA ARG A 61 -16.84 -6.45 -18.77
C ARG A 61 -17.95 -7.20 -18.06
N GLY A 62 -18.81 -6.46 -17.39
CA GLY A 62 -19.93 -6.99 -16.62
C GLY A 62 -19.57 -7.43 -15.20
N ASP A 63 -18.34 -7.17 -14.74
CA ASP A 63 -18.00 -7.30 -13.34
C ASP A 63 -18.59 -6.14 -12.54
N GLU A 64 -18.97 -6.43 -11.31
CA GLU A 64 -19.38 -5.42 -10.33
C GLU A 64 -18.14 -4.96 -9.58
N VAL A 65 -17.98 -3.66 -9.37
CA VAL A 65 -16.80 -3.12 -8.71
C VAL A 65 -17.17 -2.06 -7.69
N ALA A 66 -16.34 -1.97 -6.65
CA ALA A 66 -16.34 -0.88 -5.71
C ALA A 66 -15.16 0.04 -5.99
N THR A 67 -15.44 1.32 -6.16
CA THR A 67 -14.43 2.37 -6.35
C THR A 67 -13.97 2.93 -5.00
N ALA A 68 -12.82 3.61 -4.99
CA ALA A 68 -12.27 4.25 -3.79
C ALA A 68 -13.20 5.32 -3.17
N GLY A 69 -14.14 5.87 -3.95
CA GLY A 69 -15.15 6.82 -3.48
C GLY A 69 -16.37 6.18 -2.83
N GLY A 70 -16.42 4.86 -2.69
CA GLY A 70 -17.60 4.12 -2.20
C GLY A 70 -18.70 3.94 -3.24
N ILE A 71 -18.45 4.32 -4.50
CA ILE A 71 -19.39 4.10 -5.60
C ILE A 71 -19.31 2.64 -6.04
N LEU A 72 -20.46 2.01 -6.11
CA LEU A 72 -20.67 0.65 -6.58
C LEU A 72 -21.33 0.70 -7.95
N GLY A 73 -20.90 -0.15 -8.87
CA GLY A 73 -21.56 -0.27 -10.16
C GLY A 73 -20.95 -1.36 -11.01
N LYS A 74 -21.42 -1.45 -12.24
CA LYS A 74 -21.06 -2.50 -13.19
C LYS A 74 -20.21 -1.96 -14.33
N VAL A 75 -19.15 -2.69 -14.70
CA VAL A 75 -18.27 -2.31 -15.81
C VAL A 75 -18.98 -2.52 -17.15
N THR A 76 -19.28 -1.45 -17.88
CA THR A 76 -19.90 -1.52 -19.22
C THR A 76 -18.85 -1.48 -20.33
N LYS A 77 -17.77 -0.72 -20.17
CA LYS A 77 -16.64 -0.71 -21.12
C LYS A 77 -15.29 -0.74 -20.41
N LEU A 78 -14.33 -1.41 -21.06
CA LEU A 78 -12.95 -1.54 -20.63
C LEU A 78 -12.02 -0.84 -21.63
N GLY A 79 -11.29 0.15 -21.16
CA GLY A 79 -10.13 0.72 -21.85
C GLY A 79 -8.82 0.39 -21.12
N GLU A 80 -7.68 0.86 -21.62
CA GLU A 80 -6.38 0.58 -21.00
C GLU A 80 -6.09 1.44 -19.75
N GLY A 81 -6.56 2.71 -19.74
CA GLY A 81 -6.41 3.62 -18.59
C GLY A 81 -7.72 3.94 -17.85
N PHE A 82 -8.85 3.85 -18.56
CA PHE A 82 -10.16 4.25 -18.07
C PHE A 82 -11.19 3.14 -18.31
N ILE A 83 -12.23 3.14 -17.48
CA ILE A 83 -13.38 2.24 -17.57
C ILE A 83 -14.67 3.04 -17.45
N ASP A 84 -15.71 2.48 -18.06
CA ASP A 84 -17.06 3.03 -18.00
C ASP A 84 -17.83 2.18 -17.01
N LEU A 85 -18.37 2.83 -15.99
CA LEU A 85 -19.10 2.19 -14.92
C LEU A 85 -20.54 2.67 -14.92
N GLU A 86 -21.46 1.74 -15.04
CA GLU A 86 -22.88 1.99 -14.85
C GLU A 86 -23.21 1.90 -13.36
N VAL A 87 -23.58 3.04 -12.78
CA VAL A 87 -23.88 3.19 -11.34
C VAL A 87 -25.37 3.10 -11.09
N ALA A 88 -26.18 3.51 -12.06
CA ALA A 88 -27.63 3.43 -12.07
C ALA A 88 -28.13 3.30 -13.52
N ASN A 89 -29.39 2.92 -13.71
CA ASN A 89 -29.97 2.72 -15.04
C ASN A 89 -29.77 3.96 -15.94
N GLY A 90 -28.94 3.81 -16.97
CA GLY A 90 -28.63 4.88 -17.93
C GLY A 90 -27.64 5.94 -17.45
N VAL A 91 -27.04 5.76 -16.27
CA VAL A 91 -25.99 6.64 -15.74
C VAL A 91 -24.64 5.92 -15.83
N GLU A 92 -23.87 6.25 -16.89
CA GLU A 92 -22.48 5.83 -17.05
C GLU A 92 -21.52 6.89 -16.51
N VAL A 93 -20.51 6.46 -15.77
CA VAL A 93 -19.43 7.31 -15.23
C VAL A 93 -18.09 6.82 -15.76
N HIS A 94 -17.31 7.74 -16.30
CA HIS A 94 -15.92 7.48 -16.70
C HIS A 94 -14.99 7.63 -15.50
N LEU A 95 -14.24 6.57 -15.20
CA LEU A 95 -13.26 6.59 -14.11
C LEU A 95 -11.99 5.84 -14.48
N GLN A 96 -10.91 6.18 -13.77
CA GLN A 96 -9.62 5.52 -13.95
C GLN A 96 -9.69 4.09 -13.44
N ARG A 97 -9.06 3.14 -14.15
CA ARG A 97 -8.95 1.75 -13.70
C ARG A 97 -8.29 1.62 -12.33
N SER A 98 -7.35 2.50 -12.03
CA SER A 98 -6.67 2.58 -10.73
C SER A 98 -7.58 2.93 -9.56
N ALA A 99 -8.75 3.52 -9.81
CA ALA A 99 -9.71 3.91 -8.78
C ALA A 99 -10.57 2.73 -8.29
N VAL A 100 -10.50 1.57 -8.95
CA VAL A 100 -11.17 0.34 -8.49
C VAL A 100 -10.41 -0.23 -7.31
N VAL A 101 -11.11 -0.48 -6.20
CA VAL A 101 -10.53 -1.01 -4.96
C VAL A 101 -10.88 -2.48 -4.78
N GLN A 102 -12.07 -2.89 -5.23
CA GLN A 102 -12.54 -4.26 -5.07
C GLN A 102 -13.40 -4.69 -6.26
N VAL A 103 -13.23 -5.93 -6.68
CA VAL A 103 -14.12 -6.62 -7.63
C VAL A 103 -15.08 -7.48 -6.83
N LEU A 104 -16.36 -7.33 -7.12
CA LEU A 104 -17.46 -8.04 -6.48
C LEU A 104 -17.95 -9.15 -7.41
N PRO A 105 -18.39 -10.29 -6.84
CA PRO A 105 -19.11 -11.30 -7.61
C PRO A 105 -20.36 -10.71 -8.26
N LYS A 106 -20.72 -11.22 -9.44
CA LYS A 106 -21.91 -10.78 -10.18
C LYS A 106 -23.19 -11.02 -9.34
N GLY A 107 -24.05 -10.02 -9.25
CA GLY A 107 -25.31 -10.05 -8.50
C GLY A 107 -25.18 -9.65 -7.03
N THR A 108 -24.07 -9.02 -6.63
CA THR A 108 -23.90 -8.50 -5.27
C THR A 108 -24.63 -7.17 -5.08
N ILE A 109 -24.69 -6.37 -6.15
CA ILE A 109 -25.41 -5.10 -6.21
C ILE A 109 -26.85 -5.40 -6.69
N LYS A 110 -27.84 -5.22 -5.81
CA LYS A 110 -29.28 -5.36 -6.11
C LYS A 110 -29.93 -3.98 -6.24
#